data_AF-A0A524HIE3-F1
#
_entry.id   AF-A0A524HIE3-F1
#
_cell.length_a   1.000
_cell.length_b   1.000
_cell.length_c   1.000
_cell.angle_alpha   90.00
_cell.angle_beta   90.00
_cell.angle_gamma   90.00
#
_symmetry.space_group_name_H-M   'P 1'
#
loop_
_entity.id
_entity.type
_entity.pdbx_description
1 polymer ?
#
loop_
_entity_poly.entity_id
_entity_poly.type
_entity_poly.pdbx_seq_one_letter_code
_entity_poly.pdbx_strand_id
1 'polypeptide(L)'
;MDKVGFHYRADRDHYTERDLGQWLPRLKQLDASWIVLNAPIKRAIPEGFIATLKTESIEPVLHFQITPRELPSVDEMILLYENYKKWGVKYVILFDKPNQQESWGSEAWAQSDLTERFLDGFLPLAEAAVAAGLVPVFPPLEPGGDYWDTIFLRGALDGVKRRASKPLLARLMLSAYARMNAKPLSWGGGGPQSWPEAQPYHTPESSQDQQGFRIAEWYLTLSETVLEKKLPTLILGIQGPAPEGEDCVVNLINCARLIARQELEGEDALPEEIIGGAFWVLAGEEENSWFSLEGSPKPIVIAYTREGESQPEAKSTADFRIAHYLLLPSFEWGVADWHLNVTRSFIKRHRPTVGFSLAEAFQAEQVTVVGGEDQFSETELRQLRNQGCLVRRIEGDGTKIASLLAAI
;
A
#
# COMPACT_ATOMS: atom_id res chain seq x y z
N MET A 1 2.78 -6.24 3.91
CA MET A 1 3.28 -5.46 2.77
C MET A 1 3.38 -4.01 3.23
N ASP A 2 4.42 -3.71 4.00
CA ASP A 2 4.38 -2.62 5.01
C ASP A 2 4.55 -1.20 4.43
N LYS A 3 4.27 -1.01 3.14
CA LYS A 3 4.62 0.18 2.35
C LYS A 3 3.66 0.51 1.21
N VAL A 4 2.74 -0.39 0.91
CA VAL A 4 1.76 -0.23 -0.16
C VAL A 4 0.60 0.60 0.36
N GLY A 5 0.10 1.51 -0.47
CA GLY A 5 -1.07 2.31 -0.18
C GLY A 5 -1.85 2.70 -1.41
N PHE A 6 -2.87 3.51 -1.18
CA PHE A 6 -3.82 3.89 -2.21
C PHE A 6 -4.24 5.35 -2.07
N HIS A 7 -4.42 6.03 -3.20
CA HIS A 7 -5.28 7.20 -3.22
C HIS A 7 -6.71 6.74 -2.94
N TYR A 8 -7.40 7.39 -2.02
CA TYR A 8 -8.71 6.93 -1.56
C TYR A 8 -9.79 7.08 -2.64
N ARG A 9 -10.11 8.32 -2.99
CA ARG A 9 -11.09 8.70 -4.01
C ARG A 9 -10.67 10.03 -4.63
N ALA A 10 -11.14 10.29 -5.84
CA ALA A 10 -10.87 11.57 -6.52
C ALA A 10 -11.59 12.74 -5.83
N ASP A 11 -12.77 12.50 -5.25
CA ASP A 11 -13.58 13.53 -4.60
C ASP A 11 -13.13 13.84 -3.14
N ARG A 12 -13.78 14.82 -2.51
CA ARG A 12 -13.47 15.29 -1.14
C ARG A 12 -14.61 15.05 -0.16
N ASP A 13 -15.67 14.34 -0.56
CA ASP A 13 -16.96 14.30 0.15
C ASP A 13 -17.21 13.01 0.93
N HIS A 14 -16.47 11.94 0.64
CA HIS A 14 -16.78 10.59 1.16
C HIS A 14 -15.96 10.21 2.39
N TYR A 15 -16.10 10.99 3.47
CA TYR A 15 -15.40 10.78 4.74
C TYR A 15 -16.34 10.45 5.92
N THR A 16 -17.45 9.76 5.65
CA THR A 16 -18.43 9.38 6.67
C THR A 16 -18.10 8.02 7.30
N GLU A 17 -18.72 7.71 8.45
CA GLU A 17 -18.68 6.37 9.07
C GLU A 17 -19.18 5.26 8.12
N ARG A 18 -20.17 5.58 7.29
CA ARG A 18 -20.66 4.66 6.26
C ARG A 18 -19.55 4.36 5.24
N ASP A 19 -18.80 5.37 4.82
CA ASP A 19 -17.70 5.20 3.89
C ASP A 19 -16.58 4.35 4.52
N LEU A 20 -16.22 4.58 5.79
CA LEU A 20 -15.28 3.71 6.52
C LEU A 20 -15.74 2.26 6.56
N GLY A 21 -17.00 2.02 6.93
CA GLY A 21 -17.56 0.67 6.99
C GLY A 21 -17.49 -0.06 5.65
N GLN A 22 -17.57 0.68 4.54
CA GLN A 22 -17.39 0.13 3.21
C GLN A 22 -15.91 -0.11 2.89
N TRP A 23 -15.04 0.88 3.08
CA TRP A 23 -13.68 0.87 2.51
C TRP A 23 -12.60 0.28 3.41
N LEU A 24 -12.76 0.35 4.73
CA LEU A 24 -11.78 -0.19 5.66
C LEU A 24 -11.55 -1.71 5.46
N PRO A 25 -12.59 -2.56 5.30
CA PRO A 25 -12.37 -3.98 4.99
C PRO A 25 -11.59 -4.22 3.69
N ARG A 26 -11.78 -3.37 2.66
CA ARG A 26 -11.05 -3.47 1.40
C ARG A 26 -9.60 -3.08 1.55
N LEU A 27 -9.32 -1.99 2.28
CA LEU A 27 -7.94 -1.59 2.58
C LEU A 27 -7.19 -2.70 3.33
N LYS A 28 -7.85 -3.34 4.30
CA LYS A 28 -7.30 -4.50 5.02
C LYS A 28 -7.11 -5.72 4.11
N GLN A 29 -8.04 -5.98 3.19
CA GLN A 29 -7.89 -7.04 2.18
C GLN A 29 -6.65 -6.83 1.31
N LEU A 30 -6.31 -5.58 1.01
CA LEU A 30 -5.13 -5.21 0.22
C LEU A 30 -3.86 -5.08 1.05
N ASP A 31 -3.92 -5.34 2.35
CA ASP A 31 -2.81 -5.13 3.31
C ASP A 31 -2.21 -3.71 3.20
N ALA A 32 -3.09 -2.72 2.99
CA ALA A 32 -2.70 -1.34 2.80
C ALA A 32 -2.10 -0.76 4.09
N SER A 33 -0.91 -0.18 3.99
CA SER A 33 -0.24 0.53 5.09
C SER A 33 -0.42 2.05 5.01
N TRP A 34 -0.82 2.57 3.84
CA TRP A 34 -0.96 4.00 3.59
C TRP A 34 -2.26 4.31 2.86
N ILE A 35 -2.80 5.50 3.13
CA ILE A 35 -3.92 6.04 2.37
C ILE A 35 -3.75 7.55 2.14
N VAL A 36 -3.85 7.98 0.88
CA VAL A 36 -3.78 9.39 0.51
C VAL A 36 -5.21 9.94 0.42
N LEU A 37 -5.52 10.92 1.27
CA LEU A 37 -6.83 11.53 1.38
C LEU A 37 -6.79 12.96 0.82
N ASN A 38 -7.69 13.28 -0.10
CA ASN A 38 -7.86 14.65 -0.60
C ASN A 38 -8.52 15.50 0.48
N ALA A 39 -7.73 16.32 1.19
CA ALA A 39 -8.18 17.12 2.31
C ALA A 39 -8.75 18.47 1.83
N PRO A 40 -10.03 18.77 2.11
CA PRO A 40 -10.56 20.11 1.90
C PRO A 40 -9.98 21.10 2.91
N ILE A 41 -9.83 22.36 2.48
CA ILE A 41 -9.33 23.46 3.33
C ILE A 41 -10.46 24.07 4.17
N LYS A 42 -11.68 24.10 3.64
CA LYS A 42 -12.82 24.77 4.30
C LYS A 42 -13.54 23.90 5.34
N ARG A 43 -13.21 22.61 5.40
CA ARG A 43 -13.77 21.66 6.38
C ARG A 43 -12.74 20.57 6.67
N ALA A 44 -12.65 20.12 7.92
CA ALA A 44 -11.79 19.00 8.26
C ALA A 44 -12.43 17.66 7.85
N ILE A 45 -11.59 16.69 7.49
CA ILE A 45 -11.98 15.28 7.49
C ILE A 45 -12.34 14.90 8.95
N PRO A 46 -13.47 14.23 9.22
CA PRO A 46 -13.89 13.92 10.58
C PRO A 46 -12.83 13.15 11.38
N GLU A 47 -12.67 13.50 12.66
CA GLU A 47 -11.75 12.84 13.60
C GLU A 47 -11.92 11.33 13.61
N GLY A 48 -13.16 10.83 13.69
CA GLY A 48 -13.46 9.40 13.70
C GLY A 48 -12.90 8.66 12.48
N PHE A 49 -12.91 9.31 11.31
CA PHE A 49 -12.34 8.76 10.08
C PHE A 49 -10.83 8.58 10.19
N ILE A 50 -10.13 9.63 10.61
CA ILE A 50 -8.67 9.65 10.76
C ILE A 50 -8.22 8.69 11.87
N ALA A 51 -8.84 8.76 13.04
CA ALA A 51 -8.48 7.95 14.21
C ALA A 51 -8.69 6.45 13.96
N THR A 52 -9.74 6.08 13.23
CA THR A 52 -10.00 4.67 12.86
C THR A 52 -8.90 4.14 11.94
N LEU A 53 -8.50 4.89 10.91
CA LEU A 53 -7.38 4.49 10.03
C LEU A 53 -6.09 4.26 10.83
N LYS A 54 -5.76 5.19 11.74
CA LYS A 54 -4.59 5.08 12.61
C LYS A 54 -4.64 3.87 13.53
N THR A 55 -5.80 3.57 14.10
CA THR A 55 -6.00 2.40 14.98
C THR A 55 -5.79 1.10 14.21
N GLU A 56 -6.18 1.07 12.94
CA GLU A 56 -6.00 -0.07 12.04
C GLU A 56 -4.62 -0.08 11.36
N SER A 57 -3.67 0.73 11.85
CA SER A 57 -2.29 0.83 11.33
C SER A 57 -2.20 1.25 9.85
N ILE A 58 -3.19 1.97 9.34
CA ILE A 58 -3.17 2.60 8.02
C ILE A 58 -2.79 4.07 8.20
N GLU A 59 -1.63 4.48 7.68
CA GLU A 59 -1.14 5.85 7.81
C GLU A 59 -1.83 6.80 6.81
N PRO A 60 -2.60 7.80 7.29
CA PRO A 60 -3.20 8.80 6.43
C PRO A 60 -2.16 9.86 6.01
N VAL A 61 -2.11 10.14 4.71
CA VAL A 61 -1.40 11.27 4.12
C VAL A 61 -2.45 12.25 3.61
N LEU A 62 -2.47 13.47 4.16
CA LEU A 62 -3.44 14.47 3.75
C LEU A 62 -2.90 15.29 2.59
N HIS A 63 -3.54 15.21 1.44
CA HIS A 63 -3.19 15.99 0.26
C HIS A 63 -4.13 17.19 0.12
N PHE A 64 -3.61 18.37 0.45
CA PHE A 64 -4.31 19.63 0.26
C PHE A 64 -4.14 20.11 -1.18
N GLN A 65 -5.23 20.06 -1.93
CA GLN A 65 -5.34 20.46 -3.32
C GLN A 65 -5.37 22.00 -3.46
N ILE A 66 -4.34 22.65 -2.91
CA ILE A 66 -4.11 24.10 -2.99
C ILE A 66 -3.58 24.43 -4.38
N THR A 67 -3.97 25.57 -4.94
CA THR A 67 -3.40 26.06 -6.20
C THR A 67 -2.70 27.39 -5.96
N PRO A 68 -1.65 27.73 -6.72
CA PRO A 68 -1.06 29.06 -6.68
C PRO A 68 -2.05 30.21 -6.95
N ARG A 69 -3.21 29.93 -7.57
CA ARG A 69 -4.29 30.90 -7.83
C ARG A 69 -5.13 31.20 -6.58
N GLU A 70 -5.31 30.21 -5.72
CA GLU A 70 -6.19 30.28 -4.55
C GLU A 70 -5.43 29.79 -3.32
N LEU A 71 -4.67 30.71 -2.72
CA LEU A 71 -3.91 30.45 -1.50
C LEU A 71 -4.79 30.64 -0.27
N PRO A 72 -4.84 29.66 0.66
CA PRO A 72 -5.44 29.87 1.96
C PRO A 72 -4.59 30.81 2.81
N SER A 73 -5.20 31.44 3.82
CA SER A 73 -4.41 32.14 4.82
C SER A 73 -3.65 31.13 5.69
N VAL A 74 -2.49 31.53 6.18
CA VAL A 74 -1.68 30.70 7.08
C VAL A 74 -2.44 30.39 8.38
N ASP A 75 -3.17 31.38 8.91
CA ASP A 75 -3.93 31.24 10.16
C ASP A 75 -5.05 30.20 10.04
N GLU A 76 -5.76 30.15 8.91
CA GLU A 76 -6.77 29.10 8.65
C GLU A 76 -6.14 27.70 8.63
N MET A 77 -4.94 27.58 8.07
CA MET A 77 -4.24 26.30 7.97
C MET A 77 -3.69 25.82 9.32
N ILE A 78 -3.21 26.73 10.18
CA ILE A 78 -2.70 26.39 11.52
C ILE A 78 -3.74 25.59 12.32
N LEU A 79 -4.98 26.09 12.39
CA LEU A 79 -6.05 25.41 13.13
C LEU A 79 -6.32 24.00 12.60
N LEU A 80 -6.34 23.83 11.26
CA LEU A 80 -6.49 22.51 10.65
C LEU A 80 -5.32 21.60 10.99
N TYR A 81 -4.09 22.08 10.87
CA TYR A 81 -2.89 21.30 11.17
C TYR A 81 -2.83 20.83 12.61
N GLU A 82 -3.16 21.69 13.58
CA GLU A 82 -3.18 21.33 15.00
C GLU A 82 -4.21 20.23 15.28
N ASN A 83 -5.40 20.32 14.68
CA ASN A 83 -6.43 19.28 14.80
C ASN A 83 -5.96 17.95 14.19
N TYR A 84 -5.46 17.97 12.94
CA TYR A 84 -4.97 16.76 12.29
C TYR A 84 -3.79 16.14 13.03
N LYS A 85 -2.87 16.96 13.55
CA LYS A 85 -1.77 16.50 14.37
C LYS A 85 -2.26 15.77 15.61
N LYS A 86 -3.24 16.35 16.32
CA LYS A 86 -3.86 15.75 17.51
C LYS A 86 -4.52 14.41 17.19
N TRP A 87 -5.13 14.27 16.01
CA TRP A 87 -5.73 13.02 15.54
C TRP A 87 -4.72 12.00 15.01
N GLY A 88 -3.42 12.31 15.07
CA GLY A 88 -2.34 11.38 14.76
C GLY A 88 -1.85 11.42 13.31
N VAL A 89 -2.30 12.38 12.50
CA VAL A 89 -1.75 12.62 11.17
C VAL A 89 -0.28 13.04 11.29
N LYS A 90 0.56 12.49 10.43
CA LYS A 90 1.97 12.83 10.37
C LYS A 90 2.33 13.65 9.12
N TYR A 91 1.76 13.32 7.97
CA TYR A 91 2.20 13.84 6.68
C TYR A 91 1.14 14.69 6.00
N VAL A 92 1.57 15.83 5.46
CA VAL A 92 0.71 16.71 4.65
C VAL A 92 1.41 17.06 3.35
N ILE A 93 0.72 16.85 2.23
CA ILE A 93 1.15 17.32 0.91
C ILE A 93 0.42 18.63 0.65
N LEU A 94 1.17 19.67 0.31
CA LEU A 94 0.65 21.00 -0.01
C LEU A 94 0.78 21.22 -1.50
N PHE A 95 -0.31 21.61 -2.15
CA PHE A 95 -0.43 21.78 -3.61
C PHE A 95 -0.44 20.47 -4.40
N ASP A 96 -0.82 20.57 -5.67
CA ASP A 96 -0.68 19.50 -6.65
C ASP A 96 -0.16 20.08 -7.97
N LYS A 97 0.84 19.42 -8.56
CA LYS A 97 1.40 19.73 -9.89
C LYS A 97 1.63 21.23 -10.14
N PRO A 98 2.38 21.95 -9.29
CA PRO A 98 2.68 23.36 -9.52
C PRO A 98 3.54 23.60 -10.77
N ASN A 99 4.04 22.56 -11.44
CA ASN A 99 4.77 22.67 -12.71
C ASN A 99 3.84 22.56 -13.95
N GLN A 100 2.53 22.63 -13.77
CA GLN A 100 1.53 22.66 -14.86
C GLN A 100 0.93 24.05 -15.02
N GLN A 101 0.69 24.49 -16.26
CA GLN A 101 0.05 25.78 -16.56
C GLN A 101 -1.34 25.89 -15.94
N GLU A 102 -2.08 24.77 -15.89
CA GLU A 102 -3.41 24.70 -15.29
C GLU A 102 -3.39 25.12 -13.81
N SER A 103 -2.32 24.87 -13.06
CA SER A 103 -2.23 25.25 -11.65
C SER A 103 -2.17 26.77 -11.44
N TRP A 104 -1.78 27.56 -12.44
CA TRP A 104 -1.50 29.00 -12.31
C TRP A 104 -2.44 29.91 -13.10
N GLY A 105 -2.87 29.45 -14.27
CA GLY A 105 -3.64 30.27 -15.20
C GLY A 105 -2.71 31.11 -16.06
N SER A 106 -3.18 31.44 -17.26
CA SER A 106 -2.33 31.94 -18.33
C SER A 106 -1.52 33.19 -17.95
N GLU A 107 -2.13 34.12 -17.22
CA GLU A 107 -1.45 35.35 -16.80
C GLU A 107 -0.36 35.08 -15.75
N ALA A 108 -0.67 34.33 -14.69
CA ALA A 108 0.30 34.03 -13.67
C ALA A 108 1.41 33.13 -14.21
N TRP A 109 1.10 32.17 -15.08
CA TRP A 109 2.10 31.28 -15.70
C TRP A 109 3.15 32.03 -16.53
N ALA A 110 2.73 33.06 -17.27
CA ALA A 110 3.61 33.78 -18.20
C ALA A 110 4.64 34.70 -17.54
N GLN A 111 4.52 34.97 -16.24
CA GLN A 111 5.49 35.81 -15.53
C GLN A 111 6.78 35.03 -15.23
N SER A 112 7.88 35.76 -15.04
CA SER A 112 9.17 35.17 -14.69
C SER A 112 9.17 34.52 -13.29
N ASP A 113 10.22 33.74 -13.03
CA ASP A 113 10.53 33.22 -11.69
C ASP A 113 9.39 32.38 -11.07
N LEU A 114 8.69 31.62 -11.92
CA LEU A 114 7.57 30.77 -11.54
C LEU A 114 7.86 29.93 -10.28
N THR A 115 9.06 29.36 -10.21
CA THR A 115 9.51 28.56 -9.07
C THR A 115 9.64 29.37 -7.77
N GLU A 116 10.18 30.59 -7.82
CA GLU A 116 10.29 31.45 -6.62
C GLU A 116 8.92 31.91 -6.15
N ARG A 117 8.04 32.28 -7.09
CA ARG A 117 6.66 32.60 -6.76
C ARG A 117 5.89 31.42 -6.17
N PHE A 118 6.20 30.20 -6.59
CA PHE A 118 5.61 29.01 -5.99
C PHE A 118 6.03 28.91 -4.52
N LEU A 119 7.31 29.15 -4.25
CA LEU A 119 7.85 29.15 -2.89
C LEU A 119 7.28 30.27 -2.01
N ASP A 120 6.89 31.41 -2.59
CA ASP A 120 6.19 32.48 -1.85
C ASP A 120 4.87 31.99 -1.24
N GLY A 121 4.16 31.08 -1.91
CA GLY A 121 2.97 30.42 -1.37
C GLY A 121 3.27 29.17 -0.54
N PHE A 122 4.24 28.35 -0.97
CA PHE A 122 4.54 27.06 -0.33
C PHE A 122 5.22 27.21 1.02
N LEU A 123 6.25 28.06 1.14
CA LEU A 123 7.07 28.12 2.35
C LEU A 123 6.26 28.53 3.59
N PRO A 124 5.42 29.59 3.58
CA PRO A 124 4.64 29.96 4.76
C PRO A 124 3.75 28.83 5.28
N LEU A 125 3.13 28.07 4.36
CA LEU A 125 2.24 26.96 4.69
C LEU A 125 3.02 25.74 5.21
N ALA A 126 4.18 25.45 4.63
CA ALA A 126 5.05 24.37 5.05
C ALA A 126 5.68 24.64 6.43
N GLU A 127 6.09 25.87 6.70
CA GLU A 127 6.60 26.29 8.01
C GLU A 127 5.51 26.16 9.09
N ALA A 128 4.26 26.56 8.77
CA ALA A 128 3.12 26.37 9.67
C ALA A 128 2.85 24.89 9.97
N ALA A 129 2.95 24.01 8.97
CA ALA A 129 2.82 22.57 9.18
C ALA A 129 3.91 22.04 10.13
N VAL A 130 5.16 22.47 9.97
CA VAL A 130 6.28 22.10 10.84
C VAL A 130 6.08 22.62 12.27
N ALA A 131 5.60 23.86 12.42
CA ALA A 131 5.29 24.44 13.72
C ALA A 131 4.20 23.65 14.46
N ALA A 132 3.19 23.15 13.74
CA ALA A 132 2.18 22.24 14.26
C ALA A 132 2.69 20.80 14.49
N GLY A 133 3.96 20.51 14.19
CA GLY A 133 4.57 19.18 14.39
C GLY A 133 4.24 18.15 13.31
N LEU A 134 3.76 18.59 12.14
CA LEU A 134 3.55 17.78 10.95
C LEU A 134 4.82 17.74 10.09
N VAL A 135 4.82 16.81 9.13
CA VAL A 135 5.88 16.62 8.14
C VAL A 135 5.35 17.11 6.79
N PRO A 136 5.81 18.26 6.29
CA PRO A 136 5.43 18.73 4.96
C PRO A 136 6.12 17.88 3.90
N VAL A 137 5.33 17.41 2.95
CA VAL A 137 5.76 16.69 1.77
C VAL A 137 5.67 17.66 0.59
N PHE A 138 6.78 17.86 -0.11
CA PHE A 138 6.83 18.67 -1.32
C PHE A 138 5.85 18.09 -2.35
N PRO A 139 5.03 18.92 -3.02
CA PRO A 139 3.97 18.43 -3.90
C PRO A 139 4.53 17.55 -5.01
N PRO A 140 3.78 16.51 -5.42
CA PRO A 140 4.15 15.77 -6.60
C PRO A 140 4.02 16.68 -7.82
N LEU A 141 5.00 16.60 -8.72
CA LEU A 141 5.01 17.31 -9.98
C LEU A 141 4.44 16.39 -11.08
N GLU A 142 3.91 16.98 -12.13
CA GLU A 142 3.55 16.24 -13.35
C GLU A 142 4.85 15.88 -14.10
N PRO A 143 5.18 14.58 -14.27
CA PRO A 143 6.39 14.18 -14.98
C PRO A 143 6.38 14.69 -16.42
N GLY A 144 7.49 15.32 -16.86
CA GLY A 144 7.56 15.90 -18.21
C GLY A 144 6.58 17.04 -18.46
N GLY A 145 6.05 17.66 -17.40
CA GLY A 145 5.02 18.69 -17.47
C GLY A 145 5.40 19.96 -18.22
N ASP A 146 4.45 20.90 -18.33
CA ASP A 146 4.61 22.17 -19.06
C ASP A 146 5.91 22.90 -18.66
N TYR A 147 6.18 22.95 -17.35
CA TYR A 147 7.51 23.19 -16.81
C TYR A 147 8.14 21.85 -16.44
N TRP A 148 9.27 21.53 -17.08
CA TRP A 148 9.99 20.27 -16.88
C TRP A 148 10.26 20.03 -15.39
N ASP A 149 9.76 18.92 -14.87
CA ASP A 149 9.63 18.67 -13.44
C ASP A 149 10.99 18.61 -12.71
N THR A 150 12.03 18.05 -13.33
CA THR A 150 13.38 18.02 -12.72
C THR A 150 14.04 19.40 -12.68
N ILE A 151 13.73 20.30 -13.62
CA ILE A 151 14.20 21.70 -13.56
C ILE A 151 13.41 22.48 -12.51
N PHE A 152 12.08 22.30 -12.49
CA PHE A 152 11.22 22.92 -11.48
C PHE A 152 11.65 22.52 -10.07
N LEU A 153 11.83 21.22 -9.83
CA LEU A 153 12.24 20.69 -8.53
C LEU A 153 13.62 21.20 -8.13
N ARG A 154 14.61 21.19 -9.04
CA ARG A 154 15.94 21.73 -8.74
C ARG A 154 15.86 23.18 -8.27
N GLY A 155 15.19 24.04 -9.04
CA GLY A 155 15.02 25.45 -8.67
C GLY A 155 14.26 25.63 -7.35
N ALA A 156 13.25 24.79 -7.09
CA ALA A 156 12.48 24.84 -5.86
C ALA A 156 13.33 24.43 -4.65
N LEU A 157 14.15 23.38 -4.79
CA LEU A 157 15.08 22.94 -3.75
C LEU A 157 16.17 23.98 -3.49
N ASP A 158 16.67 24.66 -4.52
CA ASP A 158 17.62 25.77 -4.37
C ASP A 158 16.99 26.94 -3.59
N GLY A 159 15.76 27.31 -3.92
CA GLY A 159 15.01 28.33 -3.18
C GLY A 159 14.73 27.90 -1.74
N VAL A 160 14.33 26.64 -1.51
CA VAL A 160 14.16 26.06 -0.17
C VAL A 160 15.47 26.09 0.62
N LYS A 161 16.61 25.69 0.03
CA LYS A 161 17.93 25.74 0.69
C LYS A 161 18.27 27.14 1.20
N ARG A 162 17.92 28.17 0.42
CA ARG A 162 18.22 29.58 0.75
C ARG A 162 17.24 30.19 1.76
N ARG A 163 15.96 29.81 1.70
CA ARG A 163 14.87 30.55 2.36
C ARG A 163 14.21 29.80 3.52
N ALA A 164 14.21 28.47 3.51
CA ALA A 164 13.53 27.67 4.51
C ALA A 164 14.25 27.68 5.86
N SER A 165 13.48 27.55 6.93
CA SER A 165 14.02 27.36 8.28
C SER A 165 14.75 26.02 8.40
N LYS A 166 15.69 25.93 9.35
CA LYS A 166 16.36 24.65 9.67
C LYS A 166 15.34 23.55 10.05
N PRO A 167 14.31 23.82 10.87
CA PRO A 167 13.24 22.85 11.15
C PRO A 167 12.53 22.33 9.91
N LEU A 168 12.22 23.21 8.94
CA LEU A 168 11.60 22.80 7.68
C LEU A 168 12.55 21.95 6.84
N LEU A 169 13.79 22.40 6.64
CA LEU A 169 14.80 21.62 5.93
C LEU A 169 15.00 20.23 6.54
N ALA A 170 14.98 20.11 7.87
CA ALA A 170 15.17 18.84 8.57
C ALA A 170 13.98 17.87 8.42
N ARG A 171 12.77 18.37 8.17
CA ARG A 171 11.55 17.56 8.10
C ARG A 171 10.97 17.41 6.69
N LEU A 172 11.41 18.22 5.73
CA LEU A 172 10.89 18.16 4.36
C LEU A 172 11.06 16.75 3.77
N MET A 173 10.00 16.28 3.12
CA MET A 173 9.99 15.09 2.30
C MET A 173 9.66 15.43 0.85
N LEU A 174 9.92 14.51 -0.07
CA LEU A 174 9.49 14.61 -1.46
C LEU A 174 8.30 13.69 -1.75
N SER A 175 7.60 14.01 -2.82
CA SER A 175 6.71 13.05 -3.48
C SER A 175 6.86 13.14 -5.00
N ALA A 176 6.54 12.05 -5.69
CA ALA A 176 6.62 11.99 -7.14
C ALA A 176 5.48 11.14 -7.71
N TYR A 177 4.87 11.60 -8.81
CA TYR A 177 3.92 10.78 -9.55
C TYR A 177 4.65 9.76 -10.42
N ALA A 178 4.53 8.48 -10.11
CA ALA A 178 5.16 7.40 -10.88
C ALA A 178 4.13 6.78 -11.82
N ARG A 179 4.13 7.18 -13.09
CA ARG A 179 3.29 6.56 -14.12
C ARG A 179 4.12 5.62 -14.97
N MET A 180 3.56 4.47 -15.31
CA MET A 180 4.25 3.48 -16.14
C MET A 180 4.39 3.95 -17.59
N ASN A 181 3.40 4.70 -18.13
CA ASN A 181 3.47 5.32 -19.45
C ASN A 181 3.93 4.37 -20.59
N ALA A 182 3.51 3.10 -20.55
CA ALA A 182 3.94 2.04 -21.47
C ALA A 182 5.48 1.83 -21.50
N LYS A 183 6.15 2.12 -20.39
CA LYS A 183 7.59 1.89 -20.16
C LYS A 183 7.79 0.72 -19.19
N PRO A 184 8.90 -0.02 -19.31
CA PRO A 184 9.24 -1.07 -18.35
C PRO A 184 9.44 -0.49 -16.94
N LEU A 185 9.28 -1.33 -15.91
CA LEU A 185 9.42 -0.90 -14.51
C LEU A 185 10.81 -0.37 -14.17
N SER A 186 11.84 -0.82 -14.90
CA SER A 186 13.22 -0.34 -14.80
C SER A 186 13.46 1.01 -15.50
N TRP A 187 12.49 1.56 -16.25
CA TRP A 187 12.68 2.81 -16.99
C TRP A 187 13.05 3.98 -16.09
N GLY A 188 14.19 4.60 -16.39
CA GLY A 188 14.77 5.70 -15.63
C GLY A 188 15.53 5.27 -14.36
N GLY A 189 15.71 3.96 -14.14
CA GLY A 189 16.43 3.41 -12.99
C GLY A 189 17.88 3.92 -12.92
N GLY A 190 18.38 4.17 -11.71
CA GLY A 190 19.68 4.80 -11.45
C GLY A 190 19.71 6.32 -11.66
N GLY A 191 18.59 6.92 -12.05
CA GLY A 191 18.46 8.37 -12.17
C GLY A 191 19.39 9.00 -13.21
N PRO A 192 19.69 10.31 -13.10
CA PRO A 192 20.52 11.01 -14.07
C PRO A 192 22.00 10.56 -14.06
N GLN A 193 22.42 9.75 -13.08
CA GLN A 193 23.77 9.16 -13.05
C GLN A 193 23.90 8.05 -14.11
N SER A 194 22.87 7.23 -14.26
CA SER A 194 22.80 6.20 -15.31
C SER A 194 22.42 6.77 -16.67
N TRP A 195 21.71 7.89 -16.70
CA TRP A 195 21.17 8.51 -17.92
C TRP A 195 21.60 9.99 -18.07
N PRO A 196 22.91 10.29 -18.18
CA PRO A 196 23.42 11.65 -18.21
C PRO A 196 23.05 12.43 -19.48
N GLU A 197 22.67 11.73 -20.55
CA GLU A 197 22.30 12.31 -21.85
C GLU A 197 20.85 12.82 -21.87
N ALA A 198 20.02 12.46 -20.89
CA ALA A 198 18.65 12.95 -20.79
C ALA A 198 18.64 14.45 -20.47
N GLN A 199 18.01 15.23 -21.34
CA GLN A 199 17.87 16.67 -21.17
C GLN A 199 16.39 17.05 -21.05
N PRO A 200 16.07 18.19 -20.43
CA PRO A 200 14.70 18.70 -20.41
C PRO A 200 14.10 18.74 -21.82
N TYR A 201 12.92 18.13 -21.97
CA TYR A 201 12.18 18.05 -23.23
C TYR A 201 12.88 17.28 -24.36
N HIS A 202 13.99 16.58 -24.09
CA HIS A 202 14.71 15.80 -25.08
C HIS A 202 15.39 14.57 -24.47
N THR A 203 14.87 13.40 -24.79
CA THR A 203 15.42 12.10 -24.39
C THR A 203 15.91 11.37 -25.64
N PRO A 204 17.23 11.19 -25.83
CA PRO A 204 17.78 10.40 -26.93
C PRO A 204 17.25 8.96 -26.94
N GLU A 205 17.17 8.32 -28.12
CA GLU A 205 16.69 6.93 -28.25
C GLU A 205 17.54 5.91 -27.47
N SER A 206 18.83 6.19 -27.29
CA SER A 206 19.77 5.37 -26.51
C SER A 206 19.70 5.62 -25.00
N SER A 207 18.86 6.57 -24.56
CA SER A 207 18.76 7.01 -23.17
C SER A 207 17.35 6.79 -22.62
N GLN A 208 17.24 6.86 -21.30
CA GLN A 208 15.98 6.92 -20.59
C GLN A 208 15.86 8.24 -19.84
N ASP A 209 14.67 8.58 -19.40
CA ASP A 209 14.37 9.78 -18.64
C ASP A 209 13.57 9.44 -17.38
N GLN A 210 13.13 10.48 -16.65
CA GLN A 210 12.40 10.34 -15.41
C GLN A 210 10.93 9.93 -15.59
N GLN A 211 10.40 9.83 -16.82
CA GLN A 211 8.96 9.66 -17.07
C GLN A 211 8.50 8.19 -16.98
N GLY A 212 8.87 7.51 -15.89
CA GLY A 212 8.54 6.12 -15.62
C GLY A 212 8.37 5.82 -14.13
N PHE A 213 8.29 4.53 -13.78
CA PHE A 213 8.11 4.10 -12.38
C PHE A 213 9.26 4.56 -11.46
N ARG A 214 10.49 4.65 -11.99
CA ARG A 214 11.72 4.98 -11.25
C ARG A 214 11.96 6.49 -11.07
N ILE A 215 10.96 7.34 -11.34
CA ILE A 215 11.07 8.81 -11.22
C ILE A 215 11.63 9.28 -9.87
N ALA A 216 11.30 8.58 -8.78
CA ALA A 216 11.77 8.94 -7.45
C ALA A 216 13.31 8.96 -7.36
N GLU A 217 14.02 8.11 -8.10
CA GLU A 217 15.49 8.05 -8.10
C GLU A 217 16.12 9.32 -8.68
N TRP A 218 15.45 9.94 -9.66
CA TRP A 218 15.83 11.25 -10.19
C TRP A 218 15.67 12.34 -9.13
N TYR A 219 14.56 12.31 -8.39
CA TYR A 219 14.27 13.31 -7.36
C TYR A 219 15.21 13.17 -6.16
N LEU A 220 15.54 11.94 -5.77
CA LEU A 220 16.55 11.65 -4.76
C LEU A 220 17.91 12.24 -5.17
N THR A 221 18.34 12.03 -6.42
CA THR A 221 19.60 12.58 -6.94
C THR A 221 19.61 14.11 -6.91
N LEU A 222 18.50 14.75 -7.26
CA LEU A 222 18.37 16.22 -7.17
C LEU A 222 18.45 16.71 -5.73
N SER A 223 17.77 16.04 -4.80
CA SER A 223 17.82 16.41 -3.38
C SER A 223 19.22 16.25 -2.79
N GLU A 224 19.93 15.17 -3.14
CA GLU A 224 21.31 14.96 -2.73
C GLU A 224 22.23 16.03 -3.30
N THR A 225 22.08 16.36 -4.58
CA THR A 225 22.90 17.39 -5.24
C THR A 225 22.69 18.77 -4.64
N VAL A 226 21.44 19.15 -4.38
CA VAL A 226 21.10 20.52 -3.95
C VAL A 226 21.22 20.67 -2.44
N LEU A 227 20.63 19.74 -1.67
CA LEU A 227 20.53 19.81 -0.22
C LEU A 227 21.60 19.00 0.51
N GLU A 228 22.50 18.33 -0.20
CA GLU A 228 23.57 17.49 0.35
C GLU A 228 23.03 16.31 1.18
N LYS A 229 21.79 15.91 0.89
CA LYS A 229 21.13 14.73 1.48
C LYS A 229 20.00 14.23 0.59
N LYS A 230 19.83 12.92 0.54
CA LYS A 230 18.63 12.30 -0.04
C LYS A 230 17.45 12.52 0.90
N LEU A 231 16.35 13.07 0.38
CA LEU A 231 15.14 13.28 1.14
C LEU A 231 14.26 12.02 1.12
N PRO A 232 13.61 11.65 2.25
CA PRO A 232 12.60 10.60 2.23
C PRO A 232 11.49 10.95 1.23
N THR A 233 11.06 9.98 0.44
CA THR A 233 10.19 10.18 -0.73
C THR A 233 9.00 9.22 -0.71
N LEU A 234 7.82 9.73 -1.02
CA LEU A 234 6.62 8.94 -1.31
C LEU A 234 6.40 8.86 -2.83
N ILE A 235 6.17 7.66 -3.34
CA ILE A 235 5.68 7.49 -4.71
C ILE A 235 4.16 7.59 -4.69
N LEU A 236 3.59 8.40 -5.56
CA LEU A 236 2.15 8.67 -5.62
C LEU A 236 1.60 8.34 -7.00
N GLY A 237 0.28 8.18 -7.04
CA GLY A 237 -0.50 8.03 -8.26
C GLY A 237 -0.01 6.92 -9.20
N ILE A 238 0.40 5.77 -8.68
CA ILE A 238 0.93 4.66 -9.49
C ILE A 238 -0.19 4.12 -10.38
N GLN A 239 -0.01 4.23 -11.70
CA GLN A 239 -0.95 3.78 -12.73
C GLN A 239 -0.31 3.81 -14.13
N GLY A 240 -1.14 3.50 -15.14
CA GLY A 240 -0.81 3.66 -16.55
C GLY A 240 -0.67 2.31 -17.24
N PRO A 241 -0.62 2.28 -18.58
CA PRO A 241 -0.46 1.03 -19.30
C PRO A 241 0.94 0.46 -19.08
N ALA A 242 1.03 -0.87 -19.08
CA ALA A 242 2.30 -1.59 -19.23
C ALA A 242 2.86 -1.41 -20.66
N PRO A 243 4.14 -1.78 -20.89
CA PRO A 243 4.72 -1.88 -22.22
C PRO A 243 3.85 -2.71 -23.18
N GLU A 244 4.00 -2.46 -24.48
CA GLU A 244 3.31 -3.23 -25.50
C GLU A 244 3.66 -4.72 -25.40
N GLY A 245 2.64 -5.57 -25.36
CA GLY A 245 2.79 -7.01 -25.22
C GLY A 245 2.89 -7.52 -23.76
N GLU A 246 2.91 -6.63 -22.78
CA GLU A 246 2.90 -6.98 -21.35
C GLU A 246 1.53 -6.81 -20.70
N ASP A 247 1.28 -7.59 -19.63
CA ASP A 247 0.06 -7.49 -18.85
C ASP A 247 0.16 -6.34 -17.83
N CYS A 248 -0.80 -5.41 -17.90
CA CYS A 248 -0.88 -4.25 -17.01
C CYS A 248 -1.12 -4.65 -15.54
N VAL A 249 -1.95 -5.66 -15.29
CA VAL A 249 -2.24 -6.15 -13.93
C VAL A 249 -0.98 -6.75 -13.32
N VAL A 250 -0.24 -7.54 -14.08
CA VAL A 250 1.05 -8.13 -13.62
C VAL A 250 2.06 -7.03 -13.30
N ASN A 251 2.18 -6.02 -14.16
CA ASN A 251 3.06 -4.88 -13.91
C ASN A 251 2.70 -4.09 -12.64
N LEU A 252 1.41 -3.84 -12.41
CA LEU A 252 0.96 -3.16 -11.19
C LEU A 252 1.20 -3.99 -9.91
N ILE A 253 1.06 -5.31 -9.98
CA ILE A 253 1.44 -6.21 -8.87
C ILE A 253 2.95 -6.15 -8.62
N ASN A 254 3.77 -6.17 -9.69
CA ASN A 254 5.22 -6.03 -9.58
C ASN A 254 5.65 -4.67 -9.00
N CYS A 255 4.97 -3.57 -9.35
CA CYS A 255 5.15 -2.28 -8.67
C CYS A 255 4.93 -2.42 -7.15
N ALA A 256 3.87 -3.11 -6.73
CA ALA A 256 3.56 -3.29 -5.32
C ALA A 256 4.60 -4.16 -4.60
N ARG A 257 5.12 -5.19 -5.28
CA ARG A 257 6.24 -6.02 -4.79
C ARG A 257 7.49 -5.18 -4.54
N LEU A 258 7.88 -4.36 -5.53
CA LEU A 258 9.05 -3.47 -5.41
C LEU A 258 8.87 -2.47 -4.26
N ILE A 259 7.69 -1.87 -4.11
CA ILE A 259 7.35 -0.97 -2.99
C ILE A 259 7.40 -1.68 -1.65
N ALA A 260 6.89 -2.92 -1.59
CA ALA A 260 6.97 -3.79 -0.43
C ALA A 260 8.38 -4.37 -0.20
N ARG A 261 9.38 -3.98 -1.01
CA ARG A 261 10.78 -4.44 -0.95
C ARG A 261 10.93 -5.96 -1.12
N GLN A 262 10.07 -6.56 -1.93
CA GLN A 262 10.24 -7.95 -2.36
C GLN A 262 11.24 -8.01 -3.51
N GLU A 263 12.04 -9.07 -3.54
CA GLU A 263 12.93 -9.33 -4.67
C GLU A 263 12.10 -9.70 -5.90
N LEU A 264 12.46 -9.13 -7.05
CA LEU A 264 11.83 -9.39 -8.33
C LEU A 264 12.93 -9.64 -9.37
N GLU A 265 12.87 -10.79 -10.04
CA GLU A 265 13.89 -11.16 -11.03
C GLU A 265 13.97 -10.11 -12.16
N GLY A 266 15.18 -9.63 -12.45
CA GLY A 266 15.42 -8.64 -13.49
C GLY A 266 15.14 -7.18 -13.08
N GLU A 267 14.72 -6.93 -11.84
CA GLU A 267 14.42 -5.59 -11.35
C GLU A 267 15.25 -5.23 -10.12
N ASP A 268 15.90 -4.06 -10.14
CA ASP A 268 16.67 -3.57 -9.00
C ASP A 268 15.75 -3.14 -7.85
N ALA A 269 16.20 -3.34 -6.61
CA ALA A 269 15.48 -2.87 -5.44
C ALA A 269 15.33 -1.35 -5.44
N LEU A 270 14.18 -0.85 -4.97
CA LEU A 270 13.96 0.58 -4.80
C LEU A 270 14.87 1.14 -3.68
N PRO A 271 15.43 2.36 -3.83
CA PRO A 271 16.21 3.01 -2.79
C PRO A 271 15.51 3.08 -1.43
N GLU A 272 16.28 3.01 -0.34
CA GLU A 272 15.73 2.96 1.01
C GLU A 272 14.96 4.22 1.41
N GLU A 273 15.30 5.36 0.81
CA GLU A 273 14.64 6.64 1.02
C GLU A 273 13.21 6.67 0.47
N ILE A 274 12.85 5.72 -0.39
CA ILE A 274 11.46 5.52 -0.80
C ILE A 274 10.74 4.80 0.34
N ILE A 275 9.91 5.55 1.06
CA ILE A 275 9.30 5.07 2.30
C ILE A 275 7.99 4.33 2.08
N GLY A 276 7.33 4.55 0.93
CA GLY A 276 6.05 3.95 0.57
C GLY A 276 5.57 4.40 -0.82
N GLY A 277 4.53 3.73 -1.31
CA GLY A 277 3.96 4.01 -2.62
C GLY A 277 2.43 3.90 -2.63
N ALA A 278 1.74 4.85 -3.27
CA ALA A 278 0.29 4.90 -3.36
C ALA A 278 -0.22 4.73 -4.80
N PHE A 279 -1.05 3.70 -5.02
CA PHE A 279 -1.69 3.45 -6.31
C PHE A 279 -2.87 4.40 -6.56
N TRP A 280 -3.08 4.75 -7.82
CA TRP A 280 -4.28 5.46 -8.27
C TRP A 280 -5.28 4.46 -8.84
N VAL A 281 -6.51 4.32 -8.37
CA VAL A 281 -7.16 4.84 -7.14
C VAL A 281 -7.93 3.68 -6.49
N LEU A 282 -8.13 3.70 -5.17
CA LEU A 282 -8.82 2.62 -4.45
C LEU A 282 -10.22 2.38 -5.02
N ALA A 283 -11.01 3.44 -5.19
CA ALA A 283 -12.39 3.35 -5.64
C ALA A 283 -12.72 4.41 -6.70
N GLY A 284 -13.31 3.97 -7.81
CA GLY A 284 -13.73 4.86 -8.89
C GLY A 284 -14.31 4.12 -10.09
N GLU A 285 -14.91 4.86 -11.00
CA GLU A 285 -15.43 4.33 -12.28
C GLU A 285 -14.31 4.12 -13.31
N GLU A 286 -13.17 4.78 -13.12
CA GLU A 286 -11.99 4.73 -13.99
C GLU A 286 -11.48 3.30 -14.18
N GLU A 287 -10.96 2.98 -15.37
CA GLU A 287 -10.45 1.64 -15.71
C GLU A 287 -9.38 1.17 -14.72
N ASN A 288 -8.50 2.07 -14.29
CA ASN A 288 -7.38 1.80 -13.39
C ASN A 288 -7.75 1.77 -11.91
N SER A 289 -9.02 1.96 -11.53
CA SER A 289 -9.41 1.83 -10.12
C SER A 289 -9.34 0.38 -9.65
N TRP A 290 -9.18 0.17 -8.35
CA TRP A 290 -9.08 -1.17 -7.77
C TRP A 290 -10.47 -1.76 -7.46
N PHE A 291 -11.40 -0.91 -7.04
CA PHE A 291 -12.79 -1.28 -6.80
C PHE A 291 -13.75 -0.36 -7.56
N SER A 292 -14.94 -0.88 -7.91
CA SER A 292 -16.07 -0.03 -8.32
C SER A 292 -16.56 0.84 -7.16
N LEU A 293 -17.37 1.87 -7.39
CA LEU A 293 -17.90 2.72 -6.31
C LEU A 293 -18.77 1.95 -5.29
N GLU A 294 -19.38 0.84 -5.69
CA GLU A 294 -20.13 -0.07 -4.83
C GLU A 294 -19.22 -1.01 -4.02
N GLY A 295 -17.91 -0.96 -4.24
CA GLY A 295 -16.93 -1.77 -3.54
C GLY A 295 -16.79 -3.19 -4.08
N SER A 296 -17.16 -3.42 -5.35
CA SER A 296 -16.90 -4.67 -6.06
C SER A 296 -15.45 -4.73 -6.53
N PRO A 297 -14.72 -5.84 -6.33
CA PRO A 297 -13.31 -5.94 -6.75
C PRO A 297 -13.20 -6.00 -8.27
N LYS A 298 -12.25 -5.24 -8.84
CA LYS A 298 -11.86 -5.33 -10.26
C LYS A 298 -10.80 -6.42 -10.49
N PRO A 299 -10.49 -6.79 -11.74
CA PRO A 299 -9.53 -7.88 -12.04
C PRO A 299 -8.19 -7.76 -11.33
N ILE A 300 -7.67 -6.53 -11.18
CA ILE A 300 -6.43 -6.26 -10.44
C ILE A 300 -6.50 -6.70 -8.99
N VAL A 301 -7.60 -6.44 -8.27
CA VAL A 301 -7.76 -6.86 -6.88
C VAL A 301 -7.75 -8.38 -6.79
N ILE A 302 -8.47 -9.06 -7.68
CA ILE A 302 -8.54 -10.51 -7.69
C ILE A 302 -7.15 -11.11 -7.93
N ALA A 303 -6.38 -10.58 -8.88
CA ALA A 303 -5.03 -11.04 -9.17
C ALA A 303 -4.08 -10.73 -8.00
N TYR A 304 -4.12 -9.51 -7.47
CA TYR A 304 -3.30 -9.07 -6.34
C TYR A 304 -3.53 -9.92 -5.09
N THR A 305 -4.79 -10.21 -4.75
CA THR A 305 -5.11 -11.05 -3.59
C THR A 305 -4.78 -12.51 -3.85
N ARG A 306 -4.97 -13.02 -5.08
CA ARG A 306 -4.61 -14.40 -5.43
C ARG A 306 -3.10 -14.65 -5.44
N GLU A 307 -2.30 -13.64 -5.80
CA GLU A 307 -0.84 -13.72 -5.71
C GLU A 307 -0.35 -13.53 -4.26
N GLY A 308 -1.05 -12.77 -3.43
CA GLY A 308 -0.89 -12.81 -1.98
C GLY A 308 -1.28 -14.17 -1.37
N GLU A 309 -2.24 -14.85 -1.99
CA GLU A 309 -2.60 -16.27 -1.80
C GLU A 309 -1.76 -17.21 -2.69
N SER A 310 -0.53 -16.81 -3.06
CA SER A 310 0.43 -17.73 -3.67
C SER A 310 0.35 -19.06 -2.92
N GLN A 311 0.09 -20.12 -3.69
CA GLN A 311 0.00 -21.51 -3.23
C GLN A 311 1.02 -21.70 -2.11
N PRO A 312 0.64 -22.27 -0.95
CA PRO A 312 1.61 -22.48 0.11
C PRO A 312 2.78 -23.18 -0.55
N GLU A 313 3.93 -22.51 -0.56
CA GLU A 313 5.19 -23.17 -0.82
C GLU A 313 5.09 -24.47 -0.05
N ALA A 314 5.21 -25.58 -0.77
CA ALA A 314 5.39 -26.86 -0.11
C ALA A 314 6.69 -26.68 0.67
N LYS A 315 6.57 -26.19 1.91
CA LYS A 315 7.63 -26.13 2.89
C LYS A 315 8.16 -27.55 2.89
N SER A 316 9.40 -27.68 2.43
CA SER A 316 10.19 -28.87 2.59
C SER A 316 9.96 -29.38 4.01
N THR A 317 9.27 -30.52 4.13
CA THR A 317 9.06 -31.31 5.35
C THR A 317 9.33 -30.50 6.62
N ALA A 318 8.32 -29.75 7.08
CA ALA A 318 8.30 -29.40 8.50
C ALA A 318 8.56 -30.70 9.26
N ASP A 319 9.46 -30.69 10.26
CA ASP A 319 9.73 -31.83 11.12
C ASP A 319 8.44 -32.22 11.88
N PHE A 320 7.51 -32.88 11.19
CA PHE A 320 6.28 -33.40 11.76
C PHE A 320 6.69 -34.46 12.77
N ARG A 321 6.48 -34.15 14.05
CA ARG A 321 6.79 -35.08 15.14
C ARG A 321 5.75 -36.20 15.23
N ILE A 322 4.61 -36.01 14.58
CA ILE A 322 3.48 -36.94 14.55
C ILE A 322 3.15 -37.25 13.08
N ALA A 323 3.18 -38.52 12.68
CA ALA A 323 2.84 -38.88 11.30
C ALA A 323 1.34 -38.74 11.02
N HIS A 324 0.49 -39.22 11.94
CA HIS A 324 -0.96 -39.14 11.78
C HIS A 324 -1.62 -38.89 13.12
N TYR A 325 -2.36 -37.79 13.22
CA TYR A 325 -3.09 -37.38 14.40
C TYR A 325 -4.61 -37.49 14.16
N LEU A 326 -5.30 -38.23 15.03
CA LEU A 326 -6.75 -38.30 15.06
C LEU A 326 -7.26 -37.30 16.10
N LEU A 327 -7.78 -36.17 15.63
CA LEU A 327 -8.34 -35.11 16.46
C LEU A 327 -9.81 -35.42 16.77
N LEU A 328 -10.09 -35.63 18.05
CA LEU A 328 -11.43 -35.86 18.58
C LEU A 328 -11.91 -34.62 19.35
N PRO A 329 -13.23 -34.38 19.40
CA PRO A 329 -13.79 -33.27 20.15
C PRO A 329 -13.71 -33.58 21.66
N SER A 330 -13.35 -32.57 22.44
CA SER A 330 -13.35 -32.65 23.90
C SER A 330 -14.46 -31.78 24.45
N PHE A 331 -15.25 -32.34 25.37
CA PHE A 331 -16.31 -31.62 26.08
C PHE A 331 -15.94 -31.47 27.55
N GLU A 332 -16.61 -30.58 28.29
CA GLU A 332 -16.35 -30.35 29.72
C GLU A 332 -16.52 -31.61 30.59
N TRP A 333 -17.32 -32.58 30.12
CA TRP A 333 -17.58 -33.87 30.78
C TRP A 333 -16.69 -35.01 30.24
N GLY A 334 -15.71 -34.69 29.40
CA GLY A 334 -14.79 -35.66 28.79
C GLY A 334 -15.17 -36.01 27.35
N VAL A 335 -14.66 -37.15 26.87
CA VAL A 335 -14.83 -37.60 25.49
C VAL A 335 -16.09 -38.44 25.39
N ALA A 336 -16.96 -38.12 24.43
CA ALA A 336 -18.15 -38.94 24.23
C ALA A 336 -17.78 -40.36 23.79
N ASP A 337 -18.32 -41.38 24.47
CA ASP A 337 -18.12 -42.80 24.13
C ASP A 337 -18.45 -43.12 22.67
N TRP A 338 -19.40 -42.38 22.10
CA TRP A 338 -19.75 -42.49 20.70
C TRP A 338 -18.56 -42.21 19.77
N HIS A 339 -17.81 -41.12 19.97
CA HIS A 339 -16.63 -40.76 19.16
C HIS A 339 -15.54 -41.84 19.26
N LEU A 340 -15.34 -42.41 20.45
CA LEU A 340 -14.37 -43.49 20.67
C LEU A 340 -14.80 -44.79 19.97
N ASN A 341 -16.10 -45.10 19.97
CA ASN A 341 -16.63 -46.30 19.35
C ASN A 341 -16.56 -46.24 17.82
N VAL A 342 -16.93 -45.11 17.20
CA VAL A 342 -16.91 -44.97 15.73
C VAL A 342 -15.49 -44.92 15.16
N THR A 343 -14.52 -44.44 15.94
CA THR A 343 -13.11 -44.38 15.52
C THR A 343 -12.30 -45.63 15.87
N ARG A 344 -12.86 -46.56 16.64
CA ARG A 344 -12.16 -47.76 17.13
C ARG A 344 -11.51 -48.59 16.02
N SER A 345 -12.21 -48.82 14.91
CA SER A 345 -11.68 -49.60 13.78
C SER A 345 -10.55 -48.86 13.07
N PHE A 346 -10.67 -47.55 12.92
CA PHE A 346 -9.64 -46.69 12.34
C PHE A 346 -8.38 -46.67 13.20
N ILE A 347 -8.53 -46.53 14.53
CA ILE A 347 -7.41 -46.57 15.47
C ILE A 347 -6.68 -47.91 15.40
N LYS A 348 -7.41 -49.03 15.35
CA LYS A 348 -6.81 -50.37 15.23
C LYS A 348 -6.03 -50.55 13.91
N ARG A 349 -6.55 -50.00 12.82
CA ARG A 349 -6.00 -50.17 11.46
C ARG A 349 -4.79 -49.28 11.21
N HIS A 350 -4.89 -47.99 11.52
CA HIS A 350 -3.89 -46.97 11.17
C HIS A 350 -2.98 -46.58 12.33
N ARG A 351 -3.34 -46.92 13.58
CA ARG A 351 -2.59 -46.60 14.81
C ARG A 351 -2.14 -45.12 14.88
N PRO A 352 -3.03 -44.15 14.63
CA PRO A 352 -2.69 -42.73 14.74
C PRO A 352 -2.42 -42.36 16.20
N THR A 353 -1.76 -41.22 16.41
CA THR A 353 -1.76 -40.56 17.71
C THR A 353 -3.14 -39.96 17.94
N VAL A 354 -3.83 -40.38 18.99
CA VAL A 354 -5.19 -39.91 19.29
C VAL A 354 -5.11 -38.81 20.34
N GLY A 355 -5.72 -37.67 20.06
CA GLY A 355 -5.76 -36.58 21.01
C GLY A 355 -6.84 -35.55 20.71
N PHE A 356 -6.82 -34.47 21.49
CA PHE A 356 -7.92 -33.50 21.57
C PHE A 356 -7.44 -32.05 21.39
N SER A 357 -6.12 -31.85 21.27
CA SER A 357 -5.51 -30.55 21.14
C SER A 357 -5.26 -30.19 19.67
N LEU A 358 -5.73 -29.01 19.26
CA LEU A 358 -5.35 -28.41 17.98
C LEU A 358 -3.86 -28.07 17.94
N ALA A 359 -3.27 -27.66 19.07
CA ALA A 359 -1.84 -27.37 19.18
C ALA A 359 -0.95 -28.61 18.90
N GLU A 360 -1.42 -29.79 19.28
CA GLU A 360 -0.74 -31.05 18.95
C GLU A 360 -0.99 -31.45 17.48
N ALA A 361 -2.19 -31.20 16.97
CA ALA A 361 -2.53 -31.44 15.57
C ALA A 361 -1.64 -30.64 14.60
N PHE A 362 -1.20 -29.42 14.97
CA PHE A 362 -0.25 -28.62 14.19
C PHE A 362 1.12 -29.26 14.03
N GLN A 363 1.48 -30.25 14.86
CA GLN A 363 2.74 -30.99 14.75
C GLN A 363 2.61 -32.26 13.91
N ALA A 364 1.45 -32.50 13.30
CA ALA A 364 1.13 -33.72 12.60
C ALA A 364 1.12 -33.56 11.07
N GLU A 365 1.72 -34.52 10.37
CA GLU A 365 1.73 -34.53 8.90
C GLU A 365 0.32 -34.73 8.34
N GLN A 366 -0.43 -35.68 8.90
CA GLN A 366 -1.84 -35.91 8.58
C GLN A 366 -2.71 -35.72 9.81
N VAL A 367 -3.82 -34.98 9.65
CA VAL A 367 -4.81 -34.78 10.72
C VAL A 367 -6.17 -35.27 10.24
N THR A 368 -6.73 -36.27 10.92
CA THR A 368 -8.13 -36.68 10.71
C THR A 368 -8.98 -36.09 11.81
N VAL A 369 -9.93 -35.24 11.45
CA VAL A 369 -10.80 -34.53 12.39
C VAL A 369 -12.17 -35.18 12.36
N VAL A 370 -12.65 -35.61 13.52
CA VAL A 370 -13.99 -36.19 13.67
C VAL A 370 -14.86 -35.19 14.41
N GLY A 371 -15.85 -34.61 13.73
CA GLY A 371 -16.72 -33.58 14.31
C GLY A 371 -17.20 -32.52 13.31
N GLY A 372 -18.38 -31.96 13.57
CA GLY A 372 -19.01 -30.92 12.75
C GLY A 372 -18.48 -29.52 13.03
N GLU A 373 -18.88 -28.53 12.22
CA GLU A 373 -18.40 -27.13 12.29
C GLU A 373 -18.60 -26.48 13.67
N ASP A 374 -19.57 -27.00 14.43
CA ASP A 374 -19.86 -26.62 15.81
C ASP A 374 -18.72 -26.94 16.79
N GLN A 375 -17.86 -27.91 16.45
CA GLN A 375 -16.77 -28.39 17.32
C GLN A 375 -15.40 -27.96 16.83
N PHE A 376 -15.22 -27.86 15.51
CA PHE A 376 -14.00 -27.37 14.88
C PHE A 376 -14.38 -26.44 13.74
N SER A 377 -14.08 -25.16 13.90
CA SER A 377 -14.42 -24.15 12.89
C SER A 377 -13.58 -24.35 11.63
N GLU A 378 -14.12 -23.97 10.47
CA GLU A 378 -13.33 -24.01 9.21
C GLU A 378 -12.12 -23.07 9.27
N THR A 379 -12.15 -22.03 10.10
CA THR A 379 -10.99 -21.16 10.33
C THR A 379 -9.84 -21.91 11.00
N GLU A 380 -10.11 -22.76 12.00
CA GLU A 380 -9.10 -23.57 12.68
C GLU A 380 -8.55 -24.67 11.76
N LEU A 381 -9.41 -25.32 10.97
CA LEU A 381 -8.97 -26.33 10.00
C LEU A 381 -8.16 -25.71 8.85
N ARG A 382 -8.51 -24.48 8.43
CA ARG A 382 -7.70 -23.72 7.47
C ARG A 382 -6.33 -23.40 8.05
N GLN A 383 -6.22 -23.04 9.34
CA GLN A 383 -4.92 -22.82 9.95
C GLN A 383 -4.04 -24.08 9.91
N LEU A 384 -4.58 -25.27 10.21
CA LEU A 384 -3.85 -26.53 10.10
C LEU A 384 -3.37 -26.81 8.66
N ARG A 385 -4.26 -26.61 7.68
CA ARG A 385 -3.92 -26.76 6.24
C ARG A 385 -2.85 -25.76 5.82
N ASN A 386 -2.92 -24.52 6.30
CA ASN A 386 -1.95 -23.47 6.03
C ASN A 386 -0.56 -23.77 6.63
N GLN A 387 -0.49 -24.61 7.68
CA GLN A 387 0.79 -25.13 8.19
C GLN A 387 1.31 -26.37 7.44
N GLY A 388 0.60 -26.82 6.39
CA GLY A 388 0.99 -27.97 5.58
C GLY A 388 0.46 -29.32 6.09
N CYS A 389 -0.40 -29.33 7.12
CA CYS A 389 -1.04 -30.57 7.58
C CYS A 389 -2.05 -31.06 6.54
N LEU A 390 -2.05 -32.35 6.25
CA LEU A 390 -3.08 -33.01 5.44
C LEU A 390 -4.34 -33.22 6.30
N VAL A 391 -5.24 -32.23 6.30
CA VAL A 391 -6.45 -32.26 7.13
C VAL A 391 -7.63 -32.88 6.39
N ARG A 392 -8.16 -33.99 6.91
CA ARG A 392 -9.40 -34.61 6.46
C ARG A 392 -10.46 -34.55 7.55
N ARG A 393 -11.55 -33.83 7.26
CA ARG A 393 -12.73 -33.78 8.13
C ARG A 393 -13.66 -34.95 7.83
N ILE A 394 -14.21 -35.55 8.88
CA ILE A 394 -15.22 -36.59 8.79
C ILE A 394 -16.38 -36.18 9.68
N GLU A 395 -17.53 -35.96 9.05
CA GLU A 395 -18.78 -35.53 9.68
C GLU A 395 -19.94 -36.41 9.22
N GLY A 396 -20.98 -36.52 10.05
CA GLY A 396 -22.16 -37.32 9.78
C GLY A 396 -22.66 -38.10 11.00
N ASP A 397 -23.68 -38.94 10.81
CA ASP A 397 -24.14 -39.87 11.85
C ASP A 397 -23.12 -41.00 12.10
N GLY A 398 -23.32 -41.78 13.17
CA GLY A 398 -22.34 -42.79 13.60
C GLY A 398 -22.03 -43.85 12.55
N THR A 399 -22.99 -44.16 11.68
CA THR A 399 -22.84 -45.16 10.62
C THR A 399 -22.10 -44.57 9.42
N LYS A 400 -22.36 -43.30 9.07
CA LYS A 400 -21.64 -42.58 8.02
C LYS A 400 -20.18 -42.33 8.38
N ILE A 401 -19.90 -41.90 9.61
CA ILE A 401 -18.53 -41.69 10.08
C ILE A 401 -17.74 -43.00 10.06
N ALA A 402 -18.32 -44.08 10.58
CA ALA A 402 -17.66 -45.40 10.57
C ALA A 402 -17.37 -45.90 9.13
N SER A 403 -18.30 -45.66 8.20
CA SER A 403 -18.14 -46.04 6.79
C SER A 403 -17.07 -45.20 6.09
N LEU A 404 -17.08 -43.88 6.33
CA LEU A 404 -16.10 -42.95 5.78
C LEU A 404 -14.69 -43.22 6.30
N LEU A 405 -14.56 -43.60 7.57
CA LEU A 405 -13.30 -44.01 8.20
C LEU A 405 -12.79 -45.37 7.70
N ALA A 406 -13.67 -46.30 7.31
CA ALA A 406 -13.28 -47.60 6.76
C ALA A 406 -12.83 -47.54 5.29
N ALA A 407 -13.29 -46.51 4.56
CA ALA A 407 -12.92 -46.23 3.17
C ALA A 407 -11.57 -45.50 3.02
N ILE A 408 -10.95 -45.15 4.15
CA ILE A 408 -9.56 -44.68 4.28
C ILE A 408 -8.72 -45.87 4.75
#